data_AF-A0A498LQM3-F1
#
_entry.id   AF-A0A498LQM3-F1
#
_cell.length_a   1.000
_cell.length_b   1.000
_cell.length_c   1.000
_cell.angle_alpha   90.00
_cell.angle_beta   90.00
_cell.angle_gamma   90.00
#
_symmetry.space_group_name_H-M   'P 1'
#
loop_
_entity.id
_entity.type
_entity.pdbx_description
1 polymer ?
#
loop_
_entity_poly.entity_id
_entity_poly.type
_entity_poly.pdbx_seq_one_letter_code
_entity_poly.pdbx_strand_id
1 'polypeptide(L)'
;MQTVVKSLNSTNFTGSGYHSGYIAVFIIPSTWSFYFTSVVIGIGAAMLWTAQGHFLVENSDASTINRNTGLFWALLQCRYKQRATSAVTEAKTEFKTILEIFKTKTILLLSFCMAYSGLELSFYSGVYGTCIGATTHFGDAAKGLIGISGIVVGTGEIVGGGLFGLVLKNNRFRRTSVVFLGMVVHFVAFYLIFLNIPEDAPVVFQTSSQHKPYLVPSVSIALLCSFLLGLGDSCFNTQLYSILGRAFAEQSAPAFAIFKFIQWLHTADLAAPRDGHHGIHRNAVFFHGGEDAEYVS
;
A
#
# COMPACT_ATOMS: atom_id res chain seq x y z
N MET A 1 6.61 10.49 -5.42
CA MET A 1 6.67 11.95 -5.68
C MET A 1 8.05 12.43 -6.09
N GLN A 2 9.15 12.00 -5.45
CA GLN A 2 10.53 12.42 -5.84
C GLN A 2 10.96 11.95 -7.25
N THR A 3 10.49 10.81 -7.74
CA THR A 3 10.74 10.34 -9.12
C THR A 3 10.09 11.26 -10.17
N VAL A 4 8.93 11.84 -9.86
CA VAL A 4 8.22 12.79 -10.73
C VAL A 4 8.91 14.15 -10.74
N VAL A 5 9.40 14.61 -9.58
CA VAL A 5 10.15 15.88 -9.48
C VAL A 5 11.53 15.78 -10.14
N LYS A 6 12.22 14.64 -10.03
CA LYS A 6 13.47 14.40 -10.79
C LYS A 6 13.23 14.34 -12.31
N SER A 7 12.08 13.83 -12.75
CA SER A 7 11.67 13.86 -14.17
C SER A 7 11.43 15.29 -14.67
N LEU A 8 10.89 16.18 -13.82
CA LEU A 8 10.63 17.58 -14.15
C LEU A 8 11.90 18.45 -14.23
N ASN A 9 12.98 18.07 -13.55
CA ASN A 9 14.18 18.90 -13.44
C ASN A 9 15.30 18.55 -14.44
N SER A 10 15.06 17.57 -15.32
CA SER A 10 16.01 17.14 -16.34
C SER A 10 15.45 17.52 -17.72
N THR A 11 16.30 18.06 -18.60
CA THR A 11 16.00 18.59 -19.95
C THR A 11 15.41 17.59 -20.96
N ASN A 12 14.87 16.45 -20.50
CA ASN A 12 14.24 15.40 -21.30
C ASN A 12 12.71 15.58 -21.42
N PHE A 13 12.20 16.79 -21.23
CA PHE A 13 10.77 17.10 -21.13
C PHE A 13 9.95 16.83 -22.41
N THR A 14 10.57 16.59 -23.56
CA THR A 14 9.85 16.37 -24.82
C THR A 14 9.33 14.94 -25.01
N GLY A 15 9.81 13.95 -24.25
CA GLY A 15 9.33 12.55 -24.33
C GLY A 15 8.41 12.09 -23.20
N SER A 16 8.39 12.80 -22.07
CA SER A 16 7.67 12.37 -20.85
C SER A 16 6.20 12.80 -20.79
N GLY A 17 5.76 13.74 -21.64
CA GLY A 17 4.37 14.21 -21.65
C GLY A 17 3.35 13.09 -21.88
N TYR A 18 3.64 12.18 -22.81
CA TYR A 18 2.78 11.04 -23.14
C TYR A 18 2.69 9.99 -22.02
N HIS A 19 3.79 9.76 -21.31
CA HIS A 19 3.79 8.85 -20.15
C HIS A 19 3.11 9.47 -18.91
N SER A 20 3.12 10.79 -18.78
CA SER A 20 2.48 11.49 -17.65
C SER A 20 0.95 11.44 -17.73
N GLY A 21 0.38 11.54 -18.94
CA GLY A 21 -1.06 11.37 -19.17
C GLY A 21 -1.54 9.93 -18.93
N TYR A 22 -0.72 8.93 -19.25
CA TYR A 22 -1.01 7.52 -18.98
C TYR A 22 -1.15 7.21 -17.47
N ILE A 23 -0.36 7.87 -16.62
CA ILE A 23 -0.45 7.68 -15.16
C ILE A 23 -1.74 8.32 -14.60
N ALA A 24 -2.25 9.39 -15.21
CA ALA A 24 -3.52 10.01 -14.82
C ALA A 24 -4.75 9.12 -15.12
N VAL A 25 -4.64 8.19 -16.08
CA VAL A 25 -5.70 7.22 -16.41
C VAL A 25 -5.95 6.23 -15.25
N PHE A 26 -4.96 5.99 -14.39
CA PHE A 26 -5.13 5.12 -13.22
C PHE A 26 -5.89 5.78 -12.06
N ILE A 27 -6.21 7.07 -12.14
CA ILE A 27 -6.97 7.77 -11.10
C ILE A 27 -8.47 7.43 -11.19
N ILE A 28 -8.98 7.12 -12.39
CA ILE A 28 -10.35 6.63 -12.61
C ILE A 28 -10.28 5.51 -13.66
N PRO A 29 -10.15 4.23 -13.25
CA PRO A 29 -10.01 3.12 -14.19
C PRO A 29 -11.33 2.89 -14.96
N SER A 30 -11.48 3.55 -16.11
CA SER A 30 -12.57 3.38 -17.06
C SER A 30 -12.04 2.82 -18.38
N THR A 31 -12.69 1.78 -18.91
CA THR A 31 -12.28 1.08 -20.13
C THR A 31 -12.17 2.03 -21.34
N TRP A 32 -13.04 3.04 -21.42
CA TRP A 32 -13.04 4.04 -22.50
C TRP A 32 -11.75 4.90 -22.52
N SER A 33 -11.19 5.22 -21.35
CA SER A 33 -9.97 6.04 -21.25
C SER A 33 -8.74 5.29 -21.77
N PHE A 34 -8.68 3.98 -21.60
CA PHE A 34 -7.62 3.14 -22.15
C PHE A 34 -7.67 3.05 -23.67
N TYR A 35 -8.86 2.86 -24.24
CA TYR A 35 -9.04 2.84 -25.69
C TYR A 35 -8.68 4.18 -26.33
N PHE A 36 -9.18 5.29 -25.76
CA PHE A 36 -8.87 6.62 -26.25
C PHE A 36 -7.37 6.92 -26.22
N THR A 37 -6.69 6.61 -25.11
CA THR A 37 -5.24 6.83 -24.97
C THR A 37 -4.45 5.99 -25.98
N SER A 38 -4.85 4.73 -26.21
CA SER A 38 -4.20 3.85 -27.18
C SER A 38 -4.32 4.37 -28.61
N VAL A 39 -5.49 4.92 -28.98
CA VAL A 39 -5.71 5.55 -30.30
C VAL A 39 -4.80 6.77 -30.47
N VAL A 40 -4.71 7.64 -29.47
CA VAL A 40 -3.85 8.83 -29.50
C VAL A 40 -2.37 8.45 -29.62
N ILE A 41 -1.92 7.42 -28.88
CA ILE A 41 -0.55 6.90 -28.99
C ILE A 41 -0.30 6.32 -30.39
N GLY A 42 -1.26 5.58 -30.95
CA GLY A 42 -1.16 5.01 -32.29
C GLY A 42 -1.01 6.08 -33.37
N ILE A 43 -1.81 7.15 -33.31
CA ILE A 43 -1.72 8.31 -34.21
C ILE A 43 -0.36 8.99 -34.06
N GLY A 44 0.07 9.27 -32.84
CA GLY A 44 1.36 9.91 -32.57
C GLY A 44 2.56 9.09 -33.06
N ALA A 45 2.52 7.77 -32.86
CA ALA A 45 3.54 6.85 -33.35
C ALA A 45 3.59 6.83 -34.89
N ALA A 46 2.43 6.76 -35.55
CA ALA A 46 2.36 6.80 -37.02
C ALA A 46 2.97 8.09 -37.57
N MET A 47 2.60 9.25 -37.00
CA MET A 47 3.17 10.54 -37.40
C MET A 47 4.68 10.61 -37.22
N LEU A 48 5.21 10.13 -36.07
CA LEU A 48 6.65 10.11 -35.80
C LEU A 48 7.42 9.24 -36.80
N TRP A 49 6.92 8.04 -37.10
CA TRP A 49 7.56 7.14 -38.07
C TRP A 49 7.48 7.68 -39.50
N THR A 50 6.36 8.29 -39.90
CA THR A 50 6.24 8.92 -41.22
C THR A 50 7.16 10.13 -41.36
N ALA A 51 7.23 11.00 -40.35
CA ALA A 51 8.14 12.15 -40.34
C ALA A 51 9.61 11.72 -40.38
N GLN A 52 9.97 10.67 -39.64
CA GLN A 52 11.30 10.08 -39.64
C GLN A 52 11.68 9.51 -41.02
N GLY A 53 10.76 8.80 -41.68
CA GLY A 53 10.97 8.28 -43.03
C GLY A 53 11.18 9.40 -44.05
N HIS A 54 10.35 10.44 -44.02
CA HIS A 54 10.49 11.62 -44.89
C HIS A 54 11.85 12.30 -44.68
N PHE A 55 12.23 12.53 -43.42
CA PHE A 55 13.51 13.17 -43.09
C PHE A 55 14.72 12.37 -43.59
N LEU A 56 14.68 11.04 -43.48
CA LEU A 56 15.76 10.19 -44.01
C LEU A 56 15.84 10.25 -45.54
N VAL A 57 14.71 10.26 -46.24
CA VAL A 57 14.67 10.36 -47.71
C VAL A 57 15.16 11.73 -48.18
N GLU A 58 14.75 12.81 -47.51
CA GLU A 58 15.15 14.18 -47.85
C GLU A 58 16.64 14.45 -47.63
N ASN A 59 17.26 13.78 -46.66
CA ASN A 59 18.68 13.94 -46.32
C ASN A 59 19.57 12.79 -46.84
N SER A 60 19.06 11.92 -47.73
CA SER A 60 19.84 10.82 -48.31
C SER A 60 19.65 10.72 -49.83
N ASP A 61 20.72 10.36 -50.53
CA ASP A 61 20.67 10.01 -51.96
C ASP A 61 20.34 8.52 -52.16
N ALA A 62 19.97 8.14 -53.39
CA ALA A 62 19.65 6.75 -53.74
C ALA A 62 20.77 5.74 -53.41
N SER A 63 22.03 6.16 -53.40
CA SER A 63 23.18 5.32 -53.04
C SER A 63 23.48 5.29 -51.53
N THR A 64 22.98 6.25 -50.73
CA THR A 64 23.33 6.41 -49.31
C THR A 64 22.17 6.13 -48.34
N ILE A 65 20.92 6.05 -48.82
CA ILE A 65 19.72 5.82 -48.01
C ILE A 65 19.78 4.54 -47.16
N ASN A 66 20.31 3.45 -47.72
CA ASN A 66 20.45 2.17 -46.99
C ASN A 66 21.44 2.30 -45.83
N ARG A 67 22.56 3.02 -46.04
CA ARG A 67 23.57 3.26 -45.00
C ARG A 67 23.01 4.17 -43.90
N ASN A 68 22.33 5.26 -44.27
CA ASN A 68 21.77 6.21 -43.29
C ASN A 68 20.62 5.60 -42.49
N THR A 69 19.76 4.80 -43.13
CA THR A 69 18.72 4.01 -42.46
C THR A 69 19.33 2.98 -41.50
N GLY A 70 20.37 2.27 -41.93
CA GLY A 70 21.10 1.32 -41.07
C GLY A 70 21.74 1.99 -39.85
N LEU A 71 22.35 3.16 -40.03
CA LEU A 71 22.91 3.96 -38.92
C LEU A 71 21.82 4.42 -37.95
N PHE A 72 20.67 4.87 -38.45
CA PHE A 72 19.53 5.26 -37.61
C PHE A 72 19.05 4.09 -36.73
N TRP A 73 18.83 2.91 -37.32
CA TRP A 73 18.39 1.72 -36.57
C TRP A 73 19.43 1.25 -35.56
N ALA A 74 20.72 1.27 -35.92
CA ALA A 74 21.81 0.92 -35.02
C ALA A 74 21.90 1.87 -33.82
N LEU A 75 21.77 3.18 -34.05
CA LEU A 75 21.74 4.18 -32.99
C LEU A 75 20.52 3.98 -32.08
N LEU A 76 19.33 3.77 -32.65
CA LEU A 76 18.11 3.53 -31.88
C LEU A 76 18.26 2.30 -30.96
N GLN A 77 18.74 1.18 -31.49
CA GLN A 77 18.97 -0.06 -30.73
C GLN A 77 20.06 0.13 -29.66
N CYS A 78 21.14 0.85 -29.98
CA CYS A 78 22.20 1.18 -29.03
C CYS A 78 21.65 2.01 -27.86
N ARG A 79 20.80 3.02 -28.13
CA ARG A 79 20.16 3.84 -27.09
C ARG A 79 19.23 3.03 -26.20
N TYR A 80 18.44 2.11 -26.76
CA TYR A 80 17.63 1.19 -25.97
C TYR A 80 18.48 0.30 -25.06
N LYS A 81 19.55 -0.30 -25.60
CA LYS A 81 20.47 -1.13 -24.82
C LYS A 81 21.17 -0.34 -23.72
N GLN A 82 21.67 0.86 -24.03
CA GLN A 82 22.30 1.76 -23.06
C GLN A 82 21.33 2.10 -21.93
N ARG A 83 20.09 2.48 -22.26
CA ARG A 83 19.06 2.78 -21.26
C ARG A 83 18.71 1.57 -20.40
N ALA A 84 18.59 0.38 -21.01
CA ALA A 84 18.37 -0.86 -20.28
C ALA A 84 19.55 -1.19 -19.34
N THR A 85 20.79 -1.04 -19.80
CA THR A 85 21.99 -1.25 -18.97
C THR A 85 22.08 -0.24 -17.83
N SER A 86 21.80 1.04 -18.09
CA SER A 86 21.73 2.08 -17.04
C SER A 86 20.67 1.76 -16.01
N ALA A 87 19.44 1.41 -16.43
CA ALA A 87 18.35 1.04 -15.53
C ALA A 87 18.70 -0.18 -14.66
N VAL A 88 19.33 -1.21 -15.24
CA VAL A 88 19.79 -2.39 -14.47
C VAL A 88 20.88 -2.02 -13.47
N THR A 89 21.80 -1.13 -13.84
CA THR A 89 22.88 -0.68 -12.95
C THR A 89 22.31 0.15 -11.79
N GLU A 90 21.37 1.05 -12.07
CA GLU A 90 20.64 1.82 -11.06
C GLU A 90 19.88 0.89 -10.11
N ALA A 91 19.11 -0.07 -10.64
CA ALA A 91 18.37 -1.03 -9.83
C ALA A 91 19.28 -1.90 -8.94
N LYS A 92 20.43 -2.35 -9.47
CA LYS A 92 21.44 -3.06 -8.67
C LYS A 92 22.01 -2.20 -7.54
N THR A 93 22.25 -0.92 -7.83
CA THR A 93 22.77 0.04 -6.86
C THR A 93 21.74 0.29 -5.76
N GLU A 94 20.48 0.56 -6.12
CA GLU A 94 19.38 0.75 -5.17
C GLU A 94 19.15 -0.51 -4.31
N PHE A 95 19.19 -1.70 -4.92
CA PHE A 95 19.07 -2.96 -4.17
C PHE A 95 20.20 -3.14 -3.15
N LYS A 96 21.44 -2.81 -3.53
CA LYS A 96 22.57 -2.83 -2.60
C LYS A 96 22.35 -1.83 -1.45
N THR A 97 21.89 -0.62 -1.76
CA THR A 97 21.54 0.40 -0.76
C THR A 97 20.43 -0.07 0.18
N ILE A 98 19.40 -0.76 -0.33
CA ILE A 98 18.35 -1.38 0.49
C ILE A 98 18.98 -2.36 1.49
N LEU A 99 19.85 -3.26 1.05
CA LEU A 99 20.51 -4.23 1.94
C LEU A 99 21.39 -3.58 3.01
N GLU A 100 22.03 -2.46 2.68
CA GLU A 100 22.85 -1.68 3.62
C GLU A 100 21.97 -0.97 4.67
N ILE A 101 20.91 -0.28 4.22
CA ILE A 101 19.97 0.41 5.11
C ILE A 101 19.22 -0.57 6.02
N PHE A 102 18.84 -1.75 5.50
CA PHE A 102 18.10 -2.77 6.25
C PHE A 102 18.83 -3.23 7.52
N LYS A 103 20.17 -3.23 7.51
CA LYS A 103 21.01 -3.60 8.66
C LYS A 103 21.16 -2.49 9.70
N THR A 104 20.68 -1.28 9.41
CA THR A 104 20.82 -0.14 10.30
C THR A 104 19.96 -0.33 11.54
N LYS A 105 20.51 -0.05 12.73
CA LYS A 105 19.79 -0.15 14.02
C LYS A 105 18.45 0.59 14.01
N THR A 106 18.39 1.74 13.34
CA THR A 106 17.17 2.53 13.16
C THR A 106 16.07 1.73 12.46
N ILE A 107 16.36 1.11 11.31
CA ILE A 107 15.37 0.29 10.59
C ILE A 107 15.01 -0.97 11.37
N LEU A 108 15.99 -1.59 12.04
CA LEU A 108 15.74 -2.77 12.86
C LEU A 108 14.84 -2.47 14.07
N LEU A 109 14.93 -1.26 14.65
CA LEU A 109 14.03 -0.84 15.73
C LEU A 109 12.65 -0.46 15.19
N LEU A 110 12.62 0.26 14.05
CA LEU A 110 11.37 0.64 13.40
C LEU A 110 10.63 -0.55 12.79
N SER A 111 11.31 -1.66 12.47
CA SER A 111 10.70 -2.84 11.85
C SER A 111 9.55 -3.40 12.68
N PHE A 112 9.65 -3.34 14.02
CA PHE A 112 8.57 -3.73 14.92
C PHE A 112 7.33 -2.85 14.74
N CYS A 113 7.51 -1.53 14.60
CA CYS A 113 6.42 -0.61 14.31
C CYS A 113 5.84 -0.85 12.90
N MET A 114 6.70 -1.11 11.90
CA MET A 114 6.27 -1.40 10.54
C MET A 114 5.48 -2.72 10.45
N ALA A 115 5.92 -3.74 11.19
CA ALA A 115 5.23 -5.02 11.34
C ALA A 115 3.87 -4.85 11.99
N TYR A 116 3.79 -4.11 13.10
CA TYR A 116 2.53 -3.78 13.76
C TYR A 116 1.54 -3.10 12.81
N SER A 117 1.98 -2.09 12.07
CA SER A 117 1.14 -1.42 11.07
C SER A 117 0.70 -2.37 9.95
N GLY A 118 1.54 -3.31 9.52
CA GLY A 118 1.15 -4.33 8.54
C GLY A 118 0.10 -5.32 9.07
N LEU A 119 0.21 -5.74 10.33
CA LEU A 119 -0.77 -6.59 11.01
C LEU A 119 -2.10 -5.87 11.19
N GLU A 120 -2.06 -4.62 11.65
CA GLU A 120 -3.24 -3.79 11.87
C GLU A 120 -3.97 -3.49 10.56
N LEU A 121 -3.24 -3.17 9.49
CA LEU A 121 -3.78 -3.06 8.14
C LEU A 121 -4.55 -4.32 7.72
N SER A 122 -3.98 -5.51 7.95
CA SER A 122 -4.65 -6.77 7.62
C SER A 122 -5.90 -7.01 8.47
N PHE A 123 -5.81 -6.65 9.75
CA PHE A 123 -6.91 -6.78 10.69
C PHE A 123 -8.12 -5.96 10.24
N TYR A 124 -7.99 -4.66 10.02
CA TYR A 124 -9.17 -3.85 9.69
C TYR A 124 -9.67 -4.04 8.26
N SER A 125 -8.77 -4.35 7.31
CA SER A 125 -9.15 -4.54 5.90
C SER A 125 -9.71 -5.93 5.58
N GLY A 126 -9.36 -6.96 6.36
CA GLY A 126 -9.77 -8.35 6.11
C GLY A 126 -10.59 -8.99 7.24
N VAL A 127 -10.07 -8.97 8.47
CA VAL A 127 -10.66 -9.72 9.59
C VAL A 127 -11.85 -8.98 10.21
N TYR A 128 -11.69 -7.69 10.50
CA TYR A 128 -12.68 -6.94 11.25
C TYR A 128 -14.00 -6.80 10.49
N GLY A 129 -13.94 -6.45 9.21
CA GLY A 129 -15.11 -6.37 8.35
C GLY A 129 -15.85 -7.70 8.25
N THR A 130 -15.13 -8.81 8.16
CA THR A 130 -15.75 -10.16 8.10
C THR A 130 -16.38 -10.56 9.43
N CYS A 131 -15.78 -10.21 10.57
CA CYS A 131 -16.37 -10.42 11.90
C CYS A 131 -17.69 -9.64 12.07
N ILE A 132 -17.78 -8.40 11.57
CA ILE A 132 -19.05 -7.66 11.54
C ILE A 132 -20.08 -8.41 10.68
N GLY A 133 -19.69 -8.87 9.50
CA GLY A 133 -20.58 -9.62 8.60
C GLY A 133 -21.06 -10.97 9.15
N ALA A 134 -20.25 -11.62 10.00
CA ALA A 134 -20.55 -12.90 10.63
C ALA A 134 -21.40 -12.77 11.92
N THR A 135 -21.55 -11.55 12.45
CA THR A 135 -22.30 -11.32 13.69
C THR A 135 -23.81 -11.41 13.44
N THR A 136 -24.43 -12.51 13.87
CA THR A 136 -25.86 -12.82 13.65
C THR A 136 -26.82 -11.77 14.23
N HIS A 137 -26.41 -11.09 15.29
CA HIS A 137 -27.19 -10.04 15.94
C HIS A 137 -27.45 -8.80 15.04
N PHE A 138 -26.64 -8.62 13.99
CA PHE A 138 -26.83 -7.53 13.02
C PHE A 138 -27.84 -7.85 11.91
N GLY A 139 -28.37 -9.07 11.86
CA GLY A 139 -29.41 -9.51 10.93
C GLY A 139 -28.96 -9.52 9.46
N ASP A 140 -29.93 -9.52 8.54
CA ASP A 140 -29.69 -9.62 7.09
C ASP A 140 -28.84 -8.46 6.51
N ALA A 141 -28.77 -7.33 7.23
CA ALA A 141 -27.97 -6.17 6.86
C ALA A 141 -26.46 -6.33 7.15
N ALA A 142 -26.04 -7.36 7.90
CA ALA A 142 -24.65 -7.56 8.34
C ALA A 142 -23.64 -7.60 7.18
N LYS A 143 -24.00 -8.21 6.05
CA LYS A 143 -23.14 -8.29 4.87
C LYS A 143 -22.91 -6.92 4.21
N GLY A 144 -23.88 -6.02 4.28
CA GLY A 144 -23.74 -4.63 3.82
C GLY A 144 -22.86 -3.79 4.73
N LEU A 145 -22.86 -4.10 6.04
CA LEU A 145 -22.02 -3.40 7.03
C LEU A 145 -20.52 -3.61 6.79
N ILE A 146 -20.11 -4.67 6.09
CA ILE A 146 -18.71 -4.88 5.69
C ILE A 146 -18.21 -3.70 4.84
N GLY A 147 -18.98 -3.34 3.81
CA GLY A 147 -18.63 -2.22 2.93
C GLY A 147 -18.71 -0.87 3.64
N ILE A 148 -19.74 -0.67 4.48
CA ILE A 148 -19.91 0.56 5.27
C ILE A 148 -18.75 0.73 6.26
N SER A 149 -18.33 -0.35 6.92
CA SER A 149 -17.16 -0.37 7.81
C SER A 149 -15.91 0.15 7.09
N GLY A 150 -15.62 -0.35 5.89
CA GLY A 150 -14.49 0.11 5.08
C GLY A 150 -14.55 1.61 4.72
N ILE A 151 -15.72 2.14 4.40
CA ILE A 151 -15.91 3.58 4.15
C ILE A 151 -15.63 4.39 5.42
N VAL A 152 -16.09 3.90 6.58
CA VAL A 152 -15.90 4.56 7.87
C VAL A 152 -14.43 4.54 8.30
N VAL A 153 -13.70 3.44 8.04
CA VAL A 153 -12.23 3.39 8.19
C VAL A 153 -11.58 4.50 7.36
N GLY A 154 -11.88 4.56 6.06
CA GLY A 154 -11.30 5.59 5.18
C GLY A 154 -11.64 7.01 5.62
N THR A 155 -12.82 7.22 6.21
CA THR A 155 -13.19 8.51 6.81
C THR A 155 -12.30 8.85 8.02
N GLY A 156 -12.05 7.88 8.90
CA GLY A 156 -11.12 8.01 10.02
C GLY A 156 -9.70 8.35 9.56
N GLU A 157 -9.23 7.70 8.49
CA GLU A 157 -7.92 7.96 7.89
C GLU A 157 -7.80 9.39 7.35
N ILE A 158 -8.83 9.88 6.64
CA ILE A 158 -8.87 11.25 6.11
C ILE A 158 -8.85 12.26 7.26
N VAL A 159 -9.64 12.04 8.31
CA VAL A 159 -9.69 12.92 9.49
C VAL A 159 -8.35 12.94 10.21
N GLY A 160 -7.74 11.78 10.46
CA GLY A 160 -6.45 11.69 11.13
C GLY A 160 -5.31 12.27 10.28
N GLY A 161 -5.24 11.93 8.99
CA GLY A 161 -4.26 12.49 8.05
C GLY A 161 -4.39 14.02 7.91
N GLY A 162 -5.62 14.54 7.84
CA GLY A 162 -5.89 15.98 7.78
C GLY A 162 -5.52 16.70 9.08
N LEU A 163 -6.03 16.23 10.22
CA LEU A 163 -5.81 16.85 11.52
C LEU A 163 -4.35 16.78 11.95
N PHE A 164 -3.73 15.61 11.89
CA PHE A 164 -2.37 15.39 12.38
C PHE A 164 -1.30 15.71 11.33
N GLY A 165 -1.60 15.55 10.03
CA GLY A 165 -0.67 15.84 8.94
C GLY A 165 -0.61 17.33 8.56
N LEU A 166 -1.73 18.06 8.60
CA LEU A 166 -1.78 19.47 8.15
C LEU A 166 -1.82 20.47 9.31
N VAL A 167 -2.61 20.20 10.36
CA VAL A 167 -2.92 21.20 11.41
C VAL A 167 -1.81 21.28 12.48
N LEU A 168 -1.03 20.22 12.69
CA LEU A 168 0.03 20.19 13.72
C LEU A 168 1.43 20.54 13.16
N LYS A 169 1.57 21.74 12.60
CA LYS A 169 2.79 22.15 11.85
C LYS A 169 4.03 22.47 12.69
N ASN A 170 4.04 22.37 14.03
CA ASN A 170 5.22 22.81 14.80
C ASN A 170 5.45 22.15 16.18
N ASN A 171 6.72 21.82 16.46
CA ASN A 171 7.39 21.22 17.65
C ASN A 171 7.63 19.68 17.69
N ARG A 172 8.87 19.31 18.08
CA ARG A 172 9.35 17.92 18.31
C ARG A 172 8.50 17.16 19.34
N PHE A 173 8.04 17.84 20.38
CA PHE A 173 7.25 17.27 21.48
C PHE A 173 5.92 16.67 20.99
N ARG A 174 5.30 17.23 19.93
CA ARG A 174 4.00 16.80 19.40
C ARG A 174 4.06 15.52 18.55
N ARG A 175 5.24 15.16 18.01
CA ARG A 175 5.39 13.95 17.18
C ARG A 175 5.21 12.68 17.99
N THR A 176 5.90 12.62 19.13
CA THR A 176 5.78 11.52 20.08
C THR A 176 4.37 11.47 20.67
N SER A 177 3.75 12.62 20.96
CA SER A 177 2.36 12.68 21.44
C SER A 177 1.34 12.14 20.44
N VAL A 178 1.54 12.37 19.12
CA VAL A 178 0.63 11.84 18.09
C VAL A 178 0.77 10.33 17.93
N VAL A 179 2.00 9.78 17.98
CA VAL A 179 2.18 8.32 18.00
C VAL A 179 1.51 7.70 19.22
N PHE A 180 1.72 8.31 20.39
CA PHE A 180 1.11 7.85 21.63
C PHE A 180 -0.41 7.93 21.60
N LEU A 181 -0.97 9.01 21.04
CA LEU A 181 -2.40 9.14 20.81
C LEU A 181 -2.92 8.03 19.89
N GLY A 182 -2.24 7.75 18.77
CA GLY A 182 -2.59 6.65 17.88
C GLY A 182 -2.59 5.29 18.58
N MET A 183 -1.60 5.03 19.43
CA MET A 183 -1.53 3.81 20.26
C MET A 183 -2.71 3.71 21.24
N VAL A 184 -3.07 4.80 21.92
CA VAL A 184 -4.23 4.84 22.82
C VAL A 184 -5.53 4.62 22.05
N VAL A 185 -5.69 5.26 20.89
CA VAL A 185 -6.86 5.09 20.02
C VAL A 185 -6.99 3.63 19.56
N HIS A 186 -5.90 2.99 19.11
CA HIS A 186 -5.90 1.57 18.78
C HIS A 186 -6.23 0.69 19.97
N PHE A 187 -5.65 0.95 21.15
CA PHE A 187 -5.95 0.17 22.35
C PHE A 187 -7.44 0.24 22.71
N VAL A 188 -8.02 1.44 22.68
CA VAL A 188 -9.46 1.65 22.91
C VAL A 188 -10.29 0.94 21.83
N ALA A 189 -9.89 1.04 20.56
CA ALA A 189 -10.58 0.36 19.46
C ALA A 189 -10.58 -1.16 19.65
N PHE A 190 -9.41 -1.77 19.87
CA PHE A 190 -9.31 -3.22 20.09
C PHE A 190 -10.08 -3.68 21.33
N TYR A 191 -10.07 -2.90 22.41
CA TYR A 191 -10.85 -3.20 23.62
C TYR A 191 -12.36 -3.15 23.35
N LEU A 192 -12.85 -2.13 22.64
CA LEU A 192 -14.25 -2.04 22.24
C LEU A 192 -14.66 -3.16 21.27
N ILE A 193 -13.76 -3.59 20.39
CA ILE A 193 -13.99 -4.73 19.50
C ILE A 193 -14.14 -6.01 20.31
N PHE A 194 -13.24 -6.26 21.25
CA PHE A 194 -13.30 -7.42 22.16
C PHE A 194 -14.60 -7.47 22.95
N LEU A 195 -15.13 -6.32 23.38
CA LEU A 195 -16.39 -6.25 24.11
C LEU A 195 -17.64 -6.42 23.22
N ASN A 196 -17.58 -5.96 21.97
CA ASN A 196 -18.75 -5.84 21.08
C ASN A 196 -18.90 -7.02 20.09
N ILE A 197 -17.81 -7.70 19.73
CA ILE A 197 -17.83 -8.83 18.79
C ILE A 197 -17.66 -10.15 19.56
N PRO A 198 -18.50 -11.18 19.31
CA PRO A 198 -18.38 -12.47 19.97
C PRO A 198 -17.09 -13.20 19.56
N GLU A 199 -16.49 -13.91 20.51
CA GLU A 199 -15.21 -14.63 20.36
C GLU A 199 -15.20 -15.65 19.21
N ASP A 200 -16.37 -16.22 18.89
CA ASP A 200 -16.53 -17.20 17.80
C ASP A 200 -16.61 -16.57 16.39
N ALA A 201 -16.76 -15.23 16.29
CA ALA A 201 -16.96 -14.54 15.00
C ALA A 201 -15.84 -14.72 13.96
N PRO A 202 -14.54 -14.86 14.31
CA PRO A 202 -13.48 -15.08 13.34
C PRO A 202 -13.42 -16.51 12.79
N VAL A 203 -14.05 -17.48 13.47
CA VAL A 203 -13.88 -18.92 13.20
C VAL A 203 -15.10 -19.52 12.51
N VAL A 204 -16.26 -18.89 12.69
CA VAL A 204 -17.53 -19.46 12.30
C VAL A 204 -18.17 -18.68 11.15
N PHE A 205 -17.85 -19.09 9.93
CA PHE A 205 -18.46 -18.54 8.70
C PHE A 205 -19.84 -19.16 8.37
N GLN A 206 -20.25 -20.24 9.06
CA GLN A 206 -21.43 -21.05 8.68
C GLN A 206 -22.34 -21.55 9.81
N THR A 207 -21.99 -21.37 11.09
CA THR A 207 -22.87 -21.71 12.22
C THR A 207 -23.13 -20.50 13.11
N SER A 208 -24.31 -20.43 13.72
CA SER A 208 -24.65 -19.33 14.63
C SER A 208 -23.67 -19.30 15.81
N SER A 209 -23.09 -18.14 16.12
CA SER A 209 -22.19 -17.96 17.28
C SER A 209 -22.83 -18.51 18.56
N GLN A 210 -22.14 -19.41 19.26
CA GLN A 210 -22.67 -20.09 20.45
C GLN A 210 -22.34 -19.31 21.74
N HIS A 211 -21.27 -18.52 21.76
CA HIS A 211 -20.91 -17.68 22.91
C HIS A 211 -21.62 -16.32 22.92
N LYS A 212 -22.11 -15.94 24.11
CA LYS A 212 -22.74 -14.64 24.36
C LYS A 212 -21.64 -13.57 24.46
N PRO A 213 -21.67 -12.53 23.62
CA PRO A 213 -20.76 -11.39 23.76
C PRO A 213 -21.00 -10.65 25.08
N TYR A 214 -19.94 -10.05 25.64
CA TYR A 214 -19.97 -9.36 26.94
C TYR A 214 -20.90 -8.13 26.93
N LEU A 215 -21.03 -7.45 25.79
CA LEU A 215 -22.06 -6.45 25.53
C LEU A 215 -23.03 -6.93 24.44
N VAL A 216 -24.27 -6.41 24.47
CA VAL A 216 -25.23 -6.60 23.38
C VAL A 216 -24.62 -5.99 22.10
N PRO A 217 -24.40 -6.78 21.02
CA PRO A 217 -23.70 -6.29 19.85
C PRO A 217 -24.44 -5.12 19.22
N SER A 218 -23.75 -3.98 19.13
CA SER A 218 -24.28 -2.75 18.55
C SER A 218 -23.54 -2.37 17.27
N VAL A 219 -24.31 -2.15 16.21
CA VAL A 219 -23.80 -1.70 14.91
C VAL A 219 -23.08 -0.35 15.06
N SER A 220 -23.60 0.55 15.89
CA SER A 220 -22.99 1.87 16.12
C SER A 220 -21.62 1.77 16.76
N ILE A 221 -21.43 0.85 17.72
CA ILE A 221 -20.14 0.63 18.36
C ILE A 221 -19.17 -0.03 17.36
N ALA A 222 -19.64 -0.94 16.50
CA ALA A 222 -18.81 -1.55 15.48
C ALA A 222 -18.30 -0.52 14.46
N LEU A 223 -19.18 0.36 13.97
CA LEU A 223 -18.78 1.44 13.06
C LEU A 223 -17.88 2.48 13.75
N LEU A 224 -18.09 2.75 15.05
CA LEU A 224 -17.18 3.59 15.83
C LEU A 224 -15.79 2.97 15.90
N CYS A 225 -15.68 1.66 16.12
CA CYS A 225 -14.40 0.95 16.08
C CYS A 225 -13.73 1.04 14.71
N SER A 226 -14.48 0.88 13.60
CA SER A 226 -13.95 1.10 12.24
C SER A 226 -13.34 2.49 12.10
N PHE A 227 -14.03 3.53 12.58
CA PHE A 227 -13.54 4.89 12.53
C PHE A 227 -12.26 5.07 13.36
N LEU A 228 -12.22 4.52 14.57
CA LEU A 228 -11.06 4.62 15.47
C LEU A 228 -9.84 3.86 14.91
N LEU A 229 -10.04 2.71 14.26
CA LEU A 229 -8.97 1.98 13.57
C LEU A 229 -8.35 2.86 12.47
N GLY A 230 -9.15 3.42 11.56
CA GLY A 230 -8.63 4.31 10.51
C GLY A 230 -7.98 5.59 11.05
N LEU A 231 -8.52 6.15 12.13
CA LEU A 231 -7.94 7.30 12.81
C LEU A 231 -6.56 6.96 13.40
N GLY A 232 -6.41 5.79 14.03
CA GLY A 232 -5.15 5.33 14.61
C GLY A 232 -4.11 4.96 13.55
N ASP A 233 -4.50 4.26 12.48
CA ASP A 233 -3.62 3.90 11.36
C ASP A 233 -3.01 5.16 10.77
N SER A 234 -3.84 6.16 10.43
CA SER A 234 -3.35 7.41 9.85
C SER A 234 -2.41 8.17 10.79
N CYS A 235 -2.64 8.15 12.11
CA CYS A 235 -1.71 8.73 13.08
C CYS A 235 -0.36 8.00 13.07
N PHE A 236 -0.39 6.67 13.09
CA PHE A 236 0.81 5.83 13.18
C PHE A 236 1.63 5.89 11.89
N ASN A 237 0.97 5.71 10.73
CA ASN A 237 1.58 5.80 9.41
C ASN A 237 2.17 7.19 9.18
N THR A 238 1.42 8.28 9.41
CA THR A 238 1.93 9.65 9.20
C THR A 238 3.26 9.88 9.93
N GLN A 239 3.38 9.37 11.16
CA GLN A 239 4.62 9.53 11.93
C GLN A 239 5.74 8.62 11.46
N LEU A 240 5.44 7.38 11.07
CA LEU A 240 6.43 6.46 10.52
C LEU A 240 7.02 7.01 9.21
N TYR A 241 6.16 7.53 8.31
CA TYR A 241 6.59 8.26 7.12
C TYR A 241 7.44 9.48 7.45
N SER A 242 7.09 10.24 8.51
CA SER A 242 7.87 11.42 8.93
C SER A 242 9.24 11.08 9.52
N ILE A 243 9.33 10.01 10.30
CA ILE A 243 10.60 9.52 10.89
C ILE A 243 11.50 9.00 9.78
N LEU A 244 10.96 8.16 8.89
CA LEU A 244 11.71 7.57 7.78
C LEU A 244 12.21 8.64 6.80
N GLY A 245 11.34 9.59 6.44
CA GLY A 245 11.68 10.69 5.55
C GLY A 245 12.71 11.67 6.13
N ARG A 246 12.87 11.72 7.47
CA ARG A 246 13.92 12.52 8.12
C ARG A 246 15.22 11.75 8.33
N ALA A 247 15.12 10.50 8.80
CA ALA A 247 16.29 9.67 9.08
C ALA A 247 17.02 9.24 7.80
N PHE A 248 16.29 9.08 6.69
CA PHE A 248 16.83 8.66 5.40
C PHE A 248 16.48 9.67 4.30
N ALA A 249 16.60 10.97 4.56
CA ALA A 249 16.22 12.02 3.62
C ALA A 249 16.96 11.91 2.26
N GLU A 250 18.24 11.52 2.28
CA GLU A 250 19.06 11.33 1.07
C GLU A 250 18.77 10.01 0.35
N GLN A 251 18.35 8.98 1.09
CA GLN A 251 18.12 7.61 0.59
C GLN A 251 16.67 7.16 0.86
N SER A 252 15.73 8.06 0.62
CA SER A 252 14.32 7.92 0.99
C SER A 252 13.65 6.77 0.24
N ALA A 253 13.87 6.64 -1.07
CA ALA A 253 13.23 5.62 -1.90
C ALA A 253 13.55 4.19 -1.43
N PRO A 254 14.83 3.81 -1.23
CA PRO A 254 15.20 2.55 -0.57
C PRO A 254 14.56 2.34 0.81
N ALA A 255 14.55 3.37 1.65
CA ALA A 255 13.97 3.27 2.99
C ALA A 255 12.45 3.02 2.95
N PHE A 256 11.71 3.74 2.11
CA PHE A 256 10.27 3.53 1.89
C PHE A 256 9.96 2.18 1.24
N ALA A 257 10.86 1.66 0.39
CA ALA A 257 10.73 0.32 -0.15
C ALA A 257 10.82 -0.75 0.95
N ILE A 258 11.78 -0.62 1.88
CA ILE A 258 11.88 -1.51 3.05
C ILE A 258 10.63 -1.43 3.91
N PHE A 259 10.14 -0.21 4.18
CA PHE A 259 8.91 -0.01 4.93
C PHE A 259 7.72 -0.76 4.32
N LYS A 260 7.49 -0.59 3.02
CA LYS A 260 6.40 -1.28 2.31
C LYS A 260 6.60 -2.79 2.23
N PHE A 261 7.84 -3.24 2.08
CA PHE A 261 8.16 -4.66 2.10
C PHE A 261 7.83 -5.31 3.46
N ILE A 262 8.24 -4.70 4.57
CA ILE A 262 7.93 -5.20 5.92
C ILE A 262 6.43 -5.17 6.19
N GLN A 263 5.72 -4.09 5.81
CA GLN A 263 4.25 -4.02 5.92
C GLN A 263 3.60 -5.20 5.19
N TRP A 264 3.97 -5.41 3.91
CA TRP A 264 3.38 -6.45 3.08
C TRP A 264 3.57 -7.87 3.66
N LEU A 265 4.77 -8.18 4.18
CA LEU A 265 5.05 -9.47 4.80
C LEU A 265 4.08 -9.78 5.96
N HIS A 266 3.77 -8.77 6.78
CA HIS A 266 2.90 -8.95 7.95
C HIS A 266 1.42 -8.85 7.58
N THR A 267 1.08 -8.11 6.53
CA THR A 267 -0.29 -8.11 6.02
C THR A 267 -0.68 -9.47 5.44
N ALA A 268 0.25 -10.14 4.76
CA ALA A 268 0.02 -11.45 4.14
C ALA A 268 -0.13 -12.60 5.15
N ASP A 269 0.46 -12.51 6.35
CA ASP A 269 0.42 -13.59 7.35
C ASP A 269 -1.02 -13.90 7.83
N LEU A 270 -1.87 -12.87 7.92
CA LEU A 270 -3.29 -12.99 8.28
C LEU A 270 -4.21 -13.29 7.08
N ALA A 271 -3.75 -13.08 5.84
CA ALA A 271 -4.56 -13.20 4.62
C ALA A 271 -4.37 -14.54 3.87
N ALA A 272 -3.37 -15.35 4.23
CA ALA A 272 -3.09 -16.61 3.55
C ALA A 272 -4.18 -17.67 3.83
N PRO A 273 -4.85 -18.24 2.80
CA PRO A 273 -5.67 -19.44 2.97
C PRO A 273 -4.74 -20.60 3.35
N ARG A 274 -4.82 -21.06 4.60
CA ARG A 274 -4.02 -22.21 5.06
C ARG A 274 -4.84 -23.47 4.88
N ASP A 275 -4.67 -24.10 3.72
CA ASP A 275 -5.21 -25.42 3.42
C ASP A 275 -4.67 -26.47 4.40
N GLY A 276 -5.58 -27.31 4.92
CA GLY A 276 -5.24 -28.60 5.54
C GLY A 276 -5.22 -28.62 7.06
N HIS A 277 -6.35 -29.03 7.66
CA HIS A 277 -6.54 -29.83 8.89
C HIS A 277 -5.75 -29.53 10.19
N HIS A 278 -4.87 -28.54 10.27
CA HIS A 278 -4.14 -28.09 11.47
C HIS A 278 -4.16 -26.56 11.62
N GLY A 279 -5.02 -25.86 10.86
CA GLY A 279 -5.20 -24.40 10.95
C GLY A 279 -6.15 -23.94 12.06
N ILE A 280 -6.94 -24.85 12.64
CA ILE A 280 -8.01 -24.49 13.60
C ILE A 280 -7.44 -24.12 14.98
N HIS A 281 -6.22 -24.55 15.30
CA HIS A 281 -5.64 -24.35 16.64
C HIS A 281 -4.76 -23.10 16.80
N ARG A 282 -4.51 -22.28 15.76
CA ARG A 282 -3.55 -21.15 15.88
C ARG A 282 -4.14 -19.74 15.82
N ASN A 283 -5.36 -19.54 15.33
CA ASN A 283 -6.07 -18.26 15.57
C ASN A 283 -6.42 -18.10 17.06
N ALA A 284 -6.50 -19.20 17.81
CA ALA A 284 -6.64 -19.21 19.26
C ALA A 284 -5.31 -18.96 20.02
N VAL A 285 -4.14 -19.19 19.42
CA VAL A 285 -2.85 -19.14 20.14
C VAL A 285 -2.34 -17.72 20.40
N PHE A 286 -2.86 -16.71 19.72
CA PHE A 286 -2.62 -15.31 20.08
C PHE A 286 -3.56 -14.78 21.18
N PHE A 287 -4.63 -15.51 21.52
CA PHE A 287 -5.58 -15.16 22.58
C PHE A 287 -5.53 -16.09 23.79
N HIS A 288 -4.99 -17.30 23.66
CA HIS A 288 -4.69 -18.20 24.78
C HIS A 288 -3.29 -17.93 25.35
N GLY A 289 -3.19 -16.84 26.11
CA GLY A 289 -2.16 -16.68 27.12
C GLY A 289 -2.69 -17.14 28.48
N GLY A 290 -2.43 -18.40 28.84
CA GLY A 290 -2.63 -18.94 30.19
C GLY A 290 -3.79 -19.91 30.34
N GLU A 291 -3.54 -20.97 31.10
CA GLU A 291 -4.49 -21.99 31.62
C GLU A 291 -4.99 -22.98 30.53
N ASP A 292 -4.77 -24.30 30.58
CA ASP A 292 -4.41 -25.20 31.67
C ASP A 292 -3.63 -26.43 31.21
N ALA A 293 -2.80 -26.90 32.14
CA ALA A 293 -2.20 -28.22 32.16
C ALA A 293 -3.23 -29.31 32.51
N GLU A 294 -2.91 -30.55 32.14
CA GLU A 294 -3.48 -31.80 32.67
C GLU A 294 -4.99 -32.05 32.51
N TYR A 295 -5.37 -33.07 31.75
CA TYR A 295 -5.60 -34.39 32.33
C TYR A 295 -5.73 -35.44 31.22
N VAL A 296 -4.91 -36.48 31.35
CA VAL A 296 -5.06 -37.77 30.69
C VAL A 296 -6.15 -38.54 31.40
N SER A 297 -7.21 -38.92 30.68
CA SER A 297 -7.84 -40.26 30.68
C SER A 297 -9.14 -40.23 29.86
#